data_AF-A0A4W3J7F5-F1
#
_entry.id   AF-A0A4W3J7F5-F1
#
_cell.length_a   1.000
_cell.length_b   1.000
_cell.length_c   1.000
_cell.angle_alpha   90.00
_cell.angle_beta   90.00
_cell.angle_gamma   90.00
#
_symmetry.space_group_name_H-M   'P 1'
#
loop_
_entity.id
_entity.type
_entity.pdbx_description
1 polymer ?
#
loop_
_entity_poly.entity_id
_entity_poly.type
_entity_poly.pdbx_seq_one_letter_code
_entity_poly.pdbx_strand_id
1 'polypeptide(L)'
;MSTQGQQTEKQYDPNDQTLKFVKGKDEITGDDDPNILRAEMSCGHAVDPNSLTAWCRSLLDQGQYKFFCPAAVKDGTTSKCGAEWSYQEVRKLAVLTCEEQLYFEETVAQLAAAEYCEYKSCPGCKTFVERCDLTNLSVRCSICTTERGRVYDFCWQCLNTWKGQAPRSDRCDNEGCINQELEILKYCLLMNLPETKVKQCPSTRACPTCGKLIEHSQVGCKYMNCTRCHVEFCFACLELKIECQKSRPASWFDVCAKGIAPRQTSIPTWNRHG
;
A
#
# COMPACT_ATOMS: atom_id res chain seq x y z
N MET A 1 34.93 5.40 -8.08
CA MET A 1 35.16 5.58 -6.63
C MET A 1 34.11 6.56 -6.16
N SER A 2 33.02 6.04 -5.61
CA SER A 2 31.89 6.84 -5.15
C SER A 2 31.97 6.85 -3.63
N THR A 3 32.14 8.04 -3.06
CA THR A 3 32.13 8.31 -1.64
C THR A 3 30.77 7.89 -1.06
N GLN A 4 30.72 6.70 -0.45
CA GLN A 4 29.68 6.36 0.51
C GLN A 4 29.84 7.31 1.69
N GLY A 5 28.91 8.26 1.85
CA GLY A 5 28.83 9.05 3.05
C GLY A 5 28.67 8.10 4.24
N GLN A 6 29.60 8.17 5.20
CA GLN A 6 29.47 7.48 6.46
C GLN A 6 28.18 7.98 7.14
N GLN A 7 27.13 7.17 7.13
CA GLN A 7 26.01 7.38 8.05
C GLN A 7 26.57 7.18 9.46
N THR A 8 26.64 8.26 10.22
CA THR A 8 26.98 8.20 11.64
C THR A 8 25.89 7.36 12.33
N GLU A 9 26.29 6.33 13.09
CA GLU A 9 25.33 5.53 13.86
C GLU A 9 24.54 6.43 14.81
N LYS A 10 23.22 6.32 14.77
CA LYS A 10 22.34 7.10 15.64
C LYS A 10 22.45 6.56 17.06
N GLN A 11 22.46 7.47 18.02
CA GLN A 11 22.47 7.13 19.45
C GLN A 11 21.50 8.05 20.17
N TYR A 12 20.85 7.54 21.21
CA TYR A 12 20.07 8.37 22.12
C TYR A 12 20.98 9.25 22.95
N ASP A 13 20.51 10.46 23.29
CA ASP A 13 21.14 11.24 24.36
C ASP A 13 20.83 10.56 25.70
N PRO A 14 21.85 10.08 26.45
CA PRO A 14 21.63 9.42 27.74
C PRO A 14 20.93 10.30 28.78
N ASN A 15 20.92 11.62 28.57
CA ASN A 15 20.29 12.59 29.47
C ASN A 15 18.85 12.95 29.05
N ASP A 16 18.32 12.40 27.96
CA ASP A 16 16.95 12.64 27.52
C ASP A 16 15.94 11.98 28.49
N GLN A 17 15.42 12.78 29.42
CA GLN A 17 14.43 12.35 30.41
C GLN A 17 13.06 12.04 29.82
N THR A 18 12.84 12.36 28.55
CA THR A 18 11.57 12.09 27.88
C THR A 18 11.54 10.67 27.30
N LEU A 19 12.64 9.93 27.38
CA LEU A 19 12.77 8.54 26.98
C LEU A 19 12.91 7.63 28.21
N LYS A 20 12.34 6.43 28.12
CA LYS A 20 12.49 5.40 29.16
C LYS A 20 13.55 4.40 28.73
N PHE A 21 14.77 4.58 29.20
CA PHE A 21 15.86 3.66 28.87
C PHE A 21 15.75 2.33 29.62
N VAL A 22 16.06 1.24 28.94
CA VAL A 22 15.93 -0.12 29.45
C VAL A 22 17.12 -0.98 29.03
N LYS A 23 17.42 -2.00 29.85
CA LYS A 23 18.47 -3.00 29.58
C LYS A 23 17.94 -4.24 28.82
N GLY A 24 16.74 -4.16 28.27
CA GLY A 24 16.18 -5.23 27.44
C GLY A 24 16.93 -5.33 26.12
N LYS A 25 16.84 -6.50 25.47
CA LYS A 25 17.30 -6.67 24.09
C LYS A 25 16.47 -5.81 23.14
N ASP A 26 17.04 -5.43 22.00
CA ASP A 26 16.27 -4.86 20.90
C ASP A 26 15.32 -5.91 20.35
N GLU A 27 14.01 -5.67 20.46
CA GLU A 27 12.99 -6.63 20.03
C GLU A 27 12.82 -6.68 18.50
N ILE A 28 13.51 -5.82 17.75
CA ILE A 28 13.56 -5.86 16.28
C ILE A 28 14.65 -6.82 15.80
N THR A 29 15.88 -6.66 16.30
CA THR A 29 17.05 -7.43 15.84
C THR A 29 17.39 -8.61 16.75
N GLY A 30 16.93 -8.59 18.00
CA GLY A 30 17.30 -9.53 19.06
C GLY A 30 18.61 -9.19 19.76
N ASP A 31 19.28 -8.11 19.38
CA ASP A 31 20.57 -7.70 19.94
C ASP A 31 20.45 -7.30 21.43
N ASP A 32 21.29 -7.89 22.28
CA ASP A 32 21.31 -7.73 23.72
C ASP A 32 22.62 -7.12 24.25
N ASP A 33 23.45 -6.52 23.38
CA ASP A 33 24.70 -5.87 23.81
C ASP A 33 24.40 -4.84 24.93
N PRO A 34 24.98 -5.00 26.14
CA PRO A 34 24.70 -4.14 27.28
C PRO A 34 25.25 -2.71 27.11
N ASN A 35 26.13 -2.46 26.14
CA ASN A 35 26.70 -1.14 25.86
C ASN A 35 25.82 -0.30 24.94
N ILE A 36 24.82 -0.91 24.28
CA ILE A 36 23.90 -0.20 23.39
C ILE A 36 22.71 0.29 24.20
N LEU A 37 22.49 1.61 24.18
CA LEU A 37 21.40 2.25 24.88
C LEU A 37 20.09 2.04 24.09
N ARG A 38 19.08 1.46 24.75
CA ARG A 38 17.77 1.16 24.15
C ARG A 38 16.66 1.85 24.93
N ALA A 39 15.62 2.26 24.22
CA ALA A 39 14.46 2.93 24.81
C ALA A 39 13.20 2.06 24.65
N GLU A 40 12.30 2.16 25.62
CA GLU A 40 11.04 1.41 25.64
C GLU A 40 9.97 2.16 24.81
N MET A 41 9.38 1.45 23.85
CA MET A 41 8.17 1.89 23.15
C MET A 41 6.94 1.79 24.08
N SER A 42 5.84 2.45 23.72
CA SER A 42 4.54 2.46 24.41
C SER A 42 3.95 1.06 24.64
N CYS A 43 4.31 0.09 23.81
CA CYS A 43 3.95 -1.32 23.97
C CYS A 43 4.83 -2.10 24.96
N GLY A 44 5.81 -1.46 25.60
CA GLY A 44 6.73 -2.07 26.58
C GLY A 44 7.92 -2.81 25.98
N HIS A 45 8.14 -2.73 24.66
CA HIS A 45 9.25 -3.40 23.97
C HIS A 45 10.39 -2.42 23.69
N ALA A 46 11.63 -2.90 23.87
CA ALA A 46 12.82 -2.09 23.74
C ALA A 46 13.31 -2.04 22.29
N VAL A 47 13.81 -0.88 21.87
CA VAL A 47 14.30 -0.64 20.50
C VAL A 47 15.56 0.23 20.49
N ASP A 48 16.42 -0.05 19.52
CA ASP A 48 17.54 0.79 19.09
C ASP A 48 17.07 1.76 17.97
N PRO A 49 17.58 3.00 17.91
CA PRO A 49 17.14 3.99 16.93
C PRO A 49 17.45 3.58 15.48
N ASN A 50 18.56 2.90 15.23
CA ASN A 50 18.96 2.46 13.89
C ASN A 50 18.07 1.31 13.43
N SER A 51 17.86 0.30 14.28
CA SER A 51 17.00 -0.85 13.96
C SER A 51 15.54 -0.42 13.78
N LEU A 52 15.03 0.49 14.61
CA LEU A 52 13.69 1.06 14.47
C LEU A 52 13.55 1.83 13.15
N THR A 53 14.54 2.65 12.80
CA THR A 53 14.56 3.38 11.51
C THR A 53 14.49 2.39 10.34
N ALA A 54 15.37 1.38 10.33
CA ALA A 54 15.47 0.42 9.25
C ALA A 54 14.18 -0.42 9.12
N TRP A 55 13.63 -0.88 10.23
CA TRP A 55 12.37 -1.62 10.25
C TRP A 55 11.22 -0.79 9.68
N CYS A 56 11.02 0.43 10.17
CA CYS A 56 9.93 1.29 9.70
C CYS A 56 10.10 1.69 8.23
N ARG A 57 11.33 1.96 7.77
CA ARG A 57 11.61 2.21 6.35
C ARG A 57 11.24 0.99 5.49
N SER A 58 11.60 -0.21 5.93
CA SER A 58 11.25 -1.44 5.21
C SER A 58 9.73 -1.66 5.10
N LEU A 59 8.95 -1.22 6.10
CA LEU A 59 7.49 -1.26 6.05
C LEU A 59 6.96 -0.28 4.99
N LEU A 60 7.49 0.94 4.95
CA LEU A 60 7.12 1.93 3.93
C LEU A 60 7.46 1.44 2.51
N ASP A 61 8.63 0.83 2.32
CA ASP A 61 9.03 0.23 1.03
C ASP A 61 8.09 -0.92 0.61
N GLN A 62 7.47 -1.60 1.57
CA GLN A 62 6.44 -2.62 1.34
C GLN A 62 5.02 -2.04 1.16
N GLY A 63 4.89 -0.71 1.19
CA GLY A 63 3.61 0.00 1.08
C GLY A 63 2.77 0.01 2.35
N GLN A 64 3.36 -0.30 3.52
CA GLN A 64 2.72 -0.22 4.83
C GLN A 64 3.11 1.10 5.51
N TYR A 65 2.15 1.96 5.81
CA TYR A 65 2.40 3.23 6.51
C TYR A 65 1.97 3.21 7.98
N LYS A 66 1.35 2.13 8.43
CA LYS A 66 1.10 1.86 9.85
C LYS A 66 2.25 1.03 10.40
N PHE A 67 2.82 1.49 11.51
CA PHE A 67 3.97 0.85 12.13
C PHE A 67 3.50 -0.04 13.25
N PHE A 68 3.86 -1.32 13.22
CA PHE A 68 3.47 -2.29 14.25
C PHE A 68 4.69 -2.92 14.88
N CYS A 69 4.58 -3.20 16.18
CA CYS A 69 5.61 -3.88 16.94
C CYS A 69 5.84 -5.32 16.43
N PRO A 70 7.06 -5.68 15.99
CA PRO A 70 7.37 -7.01 15.48
C PRO A 70 7.65 -8.05 16.57
N ALA A 71 7.79 -7.63 17.84
CA ALA A 71 8.20 -8.46 18.97
C ALA A 71 7.30 -9.69 19.13
N ALA A 72 7.86 -10.82 19.54
CA ALA A 72 7.09 -12.02 19.88
C ALA A 72 6.46 -11.89 21.28
N VAL A 73 5.25 -12.44 21.47
CA VAL A 73 4.62 -12.50 22.79
C VAL A 73 5.41 -13.49 23.66
N LYS A 74 5.67 -13.12 24.92
CA LYS A 74 6.56 -13.85 25.84
C LYS A 74 6.09 -15.26 26.22
N ASP A 75 4.87 -15.66 25.86
CA ASP A 75 4.22 -16.89 26.33
C ASP A 75 4.49 -18.14 25.47
N GLY A 76 5.59 -18.19 24.70
CA GLY A 76 5.95 -19.37 23.90
C GLY A 76 5.03 -19.66 22.70
N THR A 77 4.03 -18.81 22.47
CA THR A 77 3.21 -18.81 21.25
C THR A 77 3.93 -18.06 20.13
N THR A 78 3.77 -18.49 18.86
CA THR A 78 4.31 -17.82 17.66
C THR A 78 3.66 -16.45 17.35
N SER A 79 2.85 -15.94 18.28
CA SER A 79 2.09 -14.70 18.12
C SER A 79 2.99 -13.47 18.32
N LYS A 80 2.79 -12.43 17.51
CA LYS A 80 3.47 -11.14 17.62
C LYS A 80 2.69 -10.19 18.52
N CYS A 81 3.38 -9.24 19.14
CA CYS A 81 2.78 -8.15 19.91
C CYS A 81 1.78 -7.36 19.07
N GLY A 82 2.20 -6.89 17.88
CA GLY A 82 1.30 -6.25 16.91
C GLY A 82 0.69 -4.93 17.38
N ALA A 83 1.18 -4.34 18.47
CA ALA A 83 0.75 -3.01 18.90
C ALA A 83 1.13 -1.97 17.84
N GLU A 84 0.20 -1.07 17.52
CA GLU A 84 0.44 0.05 16.59
C GLU A 84 1.26 1.15 17.27
N TRP A 85 2.34 1.57 16.63
CA TRP A 85 3.16 2.71 17.03
C TRP A 85 2.75 3.95 16.25
N SER A 86 2.52 5.05 16.96
CA SER A 86 2.22 6.32 16.31
C SER A 86 3.45 6.85 15.56
N TYR A 87 3.25 7.60 14.46
CA TYR A 87 4.37 8.20 13.76
C TYR A 87 5.17 9.18 14.65
N GLN A 88 4.51 9.89 15.58
CA GLN A 88 5.18 10.77 16.53
C GLN A 88 6.16 10.01 17.44
N GLU A 89 5.73 8.84 17.91
CA GLU A 89 6.57 7.95 18.71
C GLU A 89 7.73 7.40 17.88
N VAL A 90 7.48 6.90 16.67
CA VAL A 90 8.53 6.40 15.76
C VAL A 90 9.54 7.50 15.45
N ARG A 91 9.09 8.70 15.08
CA ARG A 91 9.95 9.84 14.75
C ARG A 91 10.90 10.19 15.91
N LYS A 92 10.39 10.13 17.14
CA LYS A 92 11.15 10.42 18.35
C LYS A 92 12.16 9.31 18.68
N LEU A 93 11.71 8.06 18.79
CA LEU A 93 12.56 6.94 19.20
C LEU A 93 13.52 6.46 18.09
N ALA A 94 13.18 6.66 16.81
CA ALA A 94 14.10 6.34 15.72
C ALA A 94 15.18 7.43 15.50
N VAL A 95 15.09 8.55 16.24
CA VAL A 95 15.97 9.72 16.11
C VAL A 95 16.11 10.10 14.62
N LEU A 96 14.97 10.24 13.93
CA LEU A 96 14.97 10.48 12.49
C LEU A 96 15.63 11.82 12.17
N THR A 97 16.54 11.84 11.22
CA THR A 97 17.11 13.10 10.70
C THR A 97 16.06 13.89 9.93
N CYS A 98 16.32 15.17 9.63
CA CYS A 98 15.39 15.98 8.83
C CYS A 98 15.09 15.33 7.46
N GLU A 99 16.10 14.77 6.79
CA GLU A 99 15.92 14.08 5.50
C GLU A 99 15.03 12.83 5.64
N GLU A 100 15.21 12.07 6.71
CA GLU A 100 14.40 10.88 6.97
C GLU A 100 12.97 11.24 7.37
N GLN A 101 12.78 12.30 8.16
CA GLN A 101 11.44 12.79 8.50
C GLN A 101 10.69 13.18 7.23
N LEU A 102 11.32 13.95 6.33
CA LEU A 102 10.73 14.31 5.04
C LEU A 102 10.33 13.06 4.23
N TYR A 103 11.25 12.11 4.06
CA TYR A 103 10.95 10.87 3.34
C TYR A 103 9.80 10.08 3.99
N PHE A 104 9.81 9.93 5.32
CA PHE A 104 8.75 9.21 6.04
C PHE A 104 7.40 9.93 5.90
N GLU A 105 7.35 11.24 6.12
CA GLU A 105 6.13 12.04 6.07
C GLU A 105 5.52 12.04 4.65
N GLU A 106 6.34 12.25 3.62
CA GLU A 106 5.89 12.18 2.22
C GLU A 106 5.39 10.79 1.86
N THR A 107 6.12 9.73 2.23
CA THR A 107 5.74 8.36 1.88
C THR A 107 4.49 7.92 2.64
N VAL A 108 4.39 8.21 3.94
CA VAL A 108 3.19 7.94 4.75
C VAL A 108 1.99 8.67 4.17
N ALA A 109 2.13 9.96 3.82
CA ALA A 109 1.04 10.73 3.22
C ALA A 109 0.60 10.15 1.88
N GLN A 110 1.54 9.77 1.01
CA GLN A 110 1.24 9.15 -0.28
C GLN A 110 0.56 7.79 -0.13
N LEU A 111 1.05 6.92 0.76
CA LEU A 111 0.50 5.59 1.00
C LEU A 111 -0.88 5.65 1.68
N ALA A 112 -1.05 6.53 2.68
CA ALA A 112 -2.34 6.77 3.31
C ALA A 112 -3.34 7.35 2.30
N ALA A 113 -2.92 8.30 1.46
CA ALA A 113 -3.76 8.80 0.37
C ALA A 113 -4.09 7.70 -0.65
N ALA A 114 -3.17 6.79 -0.97
CA ALA A 114 -3.43 5.66 -1.87
C ALA A 114 -4.37 4.60 -1.26
N GLU A 115 -4.40 4.46 0.07
CA GLU A 115 -5.40 3.63 0.77
C GLU A 115 -6.77 4.31 0.83
N TYR A 116 -6.82 5.58 1.21
CA TYR A 116 -8.07 6.26 1.60
C TYR A 116 -8.68 7.16 0.54
N CYS A 117 -7.93 7.58 -0.49
CA CYS A 117 -8.38 8.58 -1.45
C CYS A 117 -8.22 8.05 -2.88
N GLU A 118 -9.31 8.06 -3.66
CA GLU A 118 -9.14 8.10 -5.11
C GLU A 118 -8.75 9.54 -5.45
N TYR A 119 -7.46 9.83 -5.63
CA TYR A 119 -7.00 11.15 -6.00
C TYR A 119 -6.39 11.16 -7.41
N LYS A 120 -6.57 12.27 -8.12
CA LYS A 120 -5.92 12.54 -9.42
C LYS A 120 -5.54 14.01 -9.50
N SER A 121 -4.51 14.32 -10.28
CA SER A 121 -4.17 15.70 -10.58
C SER A 121 -5.25 16.36 -11.44
N CYS A 122 -5.72 17.53 -11.02
CA CYS A 122 -6.65 18.34 -11.78
C CYS A 122 -6.05 18.68 -13.16
N PRO A 123 -6.77 18.46 -14.27
CA PRO A 123 -6.28 18.80 -15.60
C PRO A 123 -5.97 20.30 -15.78
N GLY A 124 -6.68 21.17 -15.05
CA GLY A 124 -6.51 22.62 -15.09
C GLY A 124 -5.32 23.13 -14.29
N CYS A 125 -5.36 22.99 -12.95
CA CYS A 125 -4.34 23.57 -12.05
C CYS A 125 -3.29 22.56 -11.54
N LYS A 126 -3.36 21.29 -11.94
CA LYS A 126 -2.43 20.21 -11.56
C LYS A 126 -2.39 19.82 -10.07
N THR A 127 -3.12 20.52 -9.22
CA THR A 127 -3.28 20.14 -7.81
C THR A 127 -4.04 18.81 -7.69
N PHE A 128 -3.78 18.06 -6.61
CA PHE A 128 -4.51 16.83 -6.34
C PHE A 128 -5.96 17.11 -5.95
N VAL A 129 -6.87 16.33 -6.51
CA VAL A 129 -8.31 16.37 -6.22
C VAL A 129 -8.75 14.96 -5.86
N GLU A 130 -9.39 14.83 -4.70
CA GLU A 130 -10.01 13.59 -4.25
C GLU A 130 -11.41 13.43 -4.85
N ARG A 131 -11.73 12.19 -5.22
CA ARG A 131 -13.06 11.74 -5.61
C ARG A 131 -13.77 11.12 -4.41
N CYS A 132 -14.62 11.91 -3.75
CA CYS A 132 -15.37 11.47 -2.58
C CYS A 132 -16.53 10.51 -2.93
N ASP A 133 -17.14 10.64 -4.10
CA ASP A 133 -18.22 9.78 -4.58
C ASP A 133 -17.73 8.86 -5.71
N LEU A 134 -17.50 7.58 -5.36
CA LEU A 134 -17.02 6.55 -6.30
C LEU A 134 -18.07 6.18 -7.37
N THR A 135 -19.33 6.58 -7.19
CA THR A 135 -20.42 6.36 -8.16
C THR A 135 -20.58 7.52 -9.14
N ASN A 136 -19.84 8.62 -8.97
CA ASN A 136 -19.91 9.78 -9.84
C ASN A 136 -18.55 10.09 -10.48
N LEU A 137 -18.47 10.03 -11.81
CA LEU A 137 -17.26 10.34 -12.57
C LEU A 137 -17.03 11.85 -12.72
N SER A 138 -18.01 12.70 -12.38
CA SER A 138 -17.88 14.15 -12.40
C SER A 138 -17.24 14.64 -11.11
N VAL A 139 -15.98 15.07 -11.17
CA VAL A 139 -15.22 15.51 -9.99
C VAL A 139 -14.94 17.00 -10.06
N ARG A 140 -15.21 17.70 -8.97
CA ARG A 140 -15.03 19.14 -8.85
C ARG A 140 -13.64 19.51 -8.36
N CYS A 141 -12.98 20.43 -9.06
CA CYS A 141 -11.79 21.10 -8.51
C CYS A 141 -12.20 22.40 -7.81
N SER A 142 -12.05 22.46 -6.49
CA SER A 142 -12.35 23.66 -5.70
C SER A 142 -11.47 24.85 -6.10
N ILE A 143 -10.17 24.63 -6.35
CA ILE A 143 -9.21 25.68 -6.73
C ILE A 143 -9.59 26.31 -8.07
N CYS A 144 -9.72 25.51 -9.13
CA CYS A 144 -10.15 26.03 -10.44
C CYS A 144 -11.54 26.67 -10.39
N THR A 145 -12.45 26.15 -9.54
CA THR A 145 -13.78 26.75 -9.40
C THR A 145 -13.70 28.16 -8.83
N THR A 146 -12.88 28.36 -7.79
CA THR A 146 -12.65 29.66 -7.17
C THR A 146 -11.92 30.61 -8.12
N GLU A 147 -10.80 30.20 -8.71
CA GLU A 147 -9.98 31.07 -9.58
C GLU A 147 -10.71 31.52 -10.85
N ARG A 148 -11.59 30.66 -11.39
CA ARG A 148 -12.35 30.97 -12.61
C ARG A 148 -13.67 31.69 -12.32
N GLY A 149 -14.09 31.79 -11.07
CA GLY A 149 -15.40 32.30 -10.67
C GLY A 149 -16.58 31.48 -11.20
N ARG A 150 -16.34 30.23 -11.63
CA ARG A 150 -17.36 29.32 -12.15
C ARG A 150 -16.99 27.88 -11.89
N VAL A 151 -17.99 27.00 -11.75
CA VAL A 151 -17.80 25.57 -11.51
C VAL A 151 -16.86 24.96 -12.54
N TYR A 152 -15.84 24.25 -12.05
CA TYR A 152 -14.94 23.45 -12.87
C TYR A 152 -14.98 22.00 -12.43
N ASP A 153 -15.74 21.21 -13.18
CA ASP A 153 -15.84 19.77 -13.02
C ASP A 153 -15.14 19.05 -14.20
N PHE A 154 -14.49 17.93 -13.94
CA PHE A 154 -13.80 17.12 -14.93
C PHE A 154 -14.15 15.64 -14.79
N CYS A 155 -13.99 14.88 -15.88
CA CYS A 155 -14.25 13.45 -15.88
C CYS A 155 -13.09 12.67 -15.25
N TRP A 156 -13.39 11.80 -14.29
CA TRP A 156 -12.40 10.96 -13.61
C TRP A 156 -11.69 9.97 -14.54
N GLN A 157 -12.31 9.58 -15.66
CA GLN A 157 -11.72 8.64 -16.62
C GLN A 157 -10.80 9.35 -17.61
N CYS A 158 -11.34 10.28 -18.41
CA CYS A 158 -10.60 10.90 -19.51
C CYS A 158 -9.88 12.20 -19.14
N LEU A 159 -10.10 12.73 -17.92
CA LEU A 159 -9.52 13.99 -17.42
C LEU A 159 -9.85 15.24 -18.26
N ASN A 160 -10.80 15.14 -19.19
CA ASN A 160 -11.35 16.31 -19.88
C ASN A 160 -12.43 17.00 -19.02
N THR A 161 -12.74 18.25 -19.34
CA THR A 161 -13.88 18.97 -18.72
C THR A 161 -15.15 18.13 -18.83
N TRP A 162 -15.94 18.09 -17.75
CA TRP A 162 -17.12 17.24 -17.68
C TRP A 162 -18.15 17.63 -18.75
N LYS A 163 -18.72 16.62 -19.41
CA LYS A 163 -19.78 16.76 -20.41
C LYS A 163 -20.87 15.72 -20.15
N GLY A 164 -22.12 16.16 -20.11
CA GLY A 164 -23.31 15.33 -19.89
C GLY A 164 -23.93 15.46 -18.51
N GLN A 165 -24.99 14.69 -18.27
CA GLN A 165 -25.69 14.68 -16.99
C GLN A 165 -24.81 14.04 -15.91
N ALA A 166 -24.82 14.62 -14.70
CA ALA A 166 -24.23 14.05 -13.50
C ALA A 166 -25.34 13.86 -12.43
N PRO A 167 -25.19 12.91 -11.50
CA PRO A 167 -24.09 11.96 -11.36
C PRO A 167 -24.18 10.80 -12.37
N ARG A 168 -23.03 10.26 -12.79
CA ARG A 168 -22.92 9.05 -13.63
C ARG A 168 -21.66 8.26 -13.32
N SER A 169 -21.74 6.93 -13.32
CA SER A 169 -20.62 6.00 -13.04
C SER A 169 -20.03 5.33 -14.28
N ASP A 170 -20.73 5.37 -15.43
CA ASP A 170 -20.38 4.62 -16.64
C ASP A 170 -19.36 5.37 -17.51
N ARG A 171 -19.70 6.58 -17.99
CA ARG A 171 -18.82 7.45 -18.79
C ARG A 171 -19.34 8.88 -18.83
N CYS A 172 -18.51 9.82 -19.29
CA CYS A 172 -18.98 11.15 -19.70
C CYS A 172 -19.34 11.20 -21.20
N ASP A 173 -19.91 12.32 -21.66
CA ASP A 173 -20.31 12.52 -23.06
C ASP A 173 -19.17 13.07 -23.95
N ASN A 174 -17.93 13.05 -23.44
CA ASN A 174 -16.77 13.36 -24.27
C ASN A 174 -16.51 12.23 -25.27
N GLU A 175 -16.24 12.59 -26.52
CA GLU A 175 -15.85 11.62 -27.54
C GLU A 175 -14.57 10.90 -27.12
N GLY A 176 -14.54 9.58 -27.31
CA GLY A 176 -13.39 8.76 -26.92
C GLY A 176 -13.19 8.59 -25.40
N CYS A 177 -14.16 8.95 -24.55
CA CYS A 177 -14.07 8.67 -23.12
C CYS A 177 -14.06 7.16 -22.86
N ILE A 178 -12.91 6.63 -22.46
CA ILE A 178 -12.71 5.22 -22.12
C ILE A 178 -12.16 5.08 -20.70
N ASN A 179 -12.54 4.00 -20.02
CA ASN A 179 -11.92 3.62 -18.76
C ASN A 179 -10.59 2.92 -19.08
N GLN A 180 -9.48 3.65 -18.89
CA GLN A 180 -8.12 3.17 -19.16
C GLN A 180 -7.79 1.88 -18.39
N GLU A 181 -8.28 1.71 -17.16
CA GLU A 181 -8.05 0.50 -16.37
C GLU A 181 -8.73 -0.72 -16.99
N LEU A 182 -9.96 -0.56 -17.51
CA LEU A 182 -10.65 -1.62 -18.24
C LEU A 182 -9.96 -1.97 -19.56
N GLU A 183 -9.41 -0.97 -20.27
CA GLU A 183 -8.63 -1.21 -21.48
C GLU A 183 -7.35 -2.01 -21.18
N ILE A 184 -6.64 -1.68 -20.10
CA ILE A 184 -5.48 -2.46 -19.63
C ILE A 184 -5.91 -3.90 -19.36
N LEU A 185 -6.99 -4.12 -18.59
CA LEU A 185 -7.45 -5.48 -18.27
C LEU A 185 -7.86 -6.27 -19.52
N LYS A 186 -8.47 -5.61 -20.51
CA LYS A 186 -8.96 -6.22 -21.74
C LYS A 186 -7.84 -6.55 -22.75
N TYR A 187 -6.77 -5.77 -22.79
CA TYR A 187 -5.71 -5.90 -23.80
C TYR A 187 -4.34 -6.28 -23.23
N CYS A 188 -4.20 -6.41 -21.91
CA CYS A 188 -2.95 -6.86 -21.29
C CYS A 188 -2.45 -8.16 -21.92
N LEU A 189 -1.12 -8.28 -21.99
CA LEU A 189 -0.46 -9.44 -22.54
C LEU A 189 -0.78 -10.69 -21.72
N LEU A 190 -0.58 -11.85 -22.33
CA LEU A 190 -0.57 -13.10 -21.58
C LEU A 190 0.87 -13.40 -21.17
N MET A 191 1.03 -13.86 -19.94
CA MET A 191 2.31 -14.24 -19.36
C MET A 191 2.23 -15.63 -18.73
N ASN A 192 3.39 -16.23 -18.56
CA ASN A 192 3.54 -17.45 -17.78
C ASN A 192 4.05 -17.06 -16.39
N LEU A 193 3.52 -17.67 -15.34
CA LEU A 193 4.09 -17.54 -14.00
C LEU A 193 5.26 -18.54 -13.90
N PRO A 194 6.54 -18.09 -13.92
CA PRO A 194 7.70 -18.96 -14.16
C PRO A 194 7.83 -20.11 -13.16
N GLU A 195 7.67 -19.82 -11.87
CA GLU A 195 7.80 -20.80 -10.77
C GLU A 195 6.56 -21.70 -10.59
N THR A 196 5.57 -21.58 -11.46
CA THR A 196 4.32 -22.36 -11.37
C THR A 196 3.97 -23.06 -12.68
N LYS A 197 3.03 -23.99 -12.61
CA LYS A 197 2.40 -24.61 -13.78
C LYS A 197 1.36 -23.71 -14.49
N VAL A 198 1.11 -22.50 -13.98
CA VAL A 198 0.16 -21.54 -14.59
C VAL A 198 0.82 -20.88 -15.81
N LYS A 199 0.21 -21.07 -16.99
CA LYS A 199 0.67 -20.53 -18.28
C LYS A 199 -0.45 -19.74 -18.95
N GLN A 200 -0.11 -18.77 -19.81
CA GLN A 200 -1.10 -17.95 -20.54
C GLN A 200 -2.10 -17.20 -19.63
N CYS A 201 -1.63 -16.69 -18.50
CA CYS A 201 -2.43 -15.84 -17.61
C CYS A 201 -2.31 -14.36 -18.04
N PRO A 202 -3.39 -13.57 -18.06
CA PRO A 202 -3.32 -12.11 -18.16
C PRO A 202 -2.27 -11.51 -17.22
N SER A 203 -1.41 -10.62 -17.76
CA SER A 203 -0.29 -10.01 -17.03
C SER A 203 -0.71 -9.00 -15.99
N THR A 204 -1.92 -8.45 -16.14
CA THR A 204 -2.52 -7.48 -15.23
C THR A 204 -3.91 -7.96 -14.84
N ARG A 205 -4.23 -7.89 -13.54
CA ARG A 205 -5.52 -8.30 -12.97
C ARG A 205 -6.04 -7.23 -12.03
N ALA A 206 -7.34 -7.03 -11.96
CA ALA A 206 -7.96 -6.26 -10.90
C ALA A 206 -8.24 -7.18 -9.69
N CYS A 207 -7.91 -6.71 -8.49
CA CYS A 207 -8.26 -7.38 -7.25
C CYS A 207 -9.76 -7.69 -7.21
N PRO A 208 -10.18 -8.93 -6.92
CA PRO A 208 -11.59 -9.32 -6.95
C PRO A 208 -12.42 -8.64 -5.84
N THR A 209 -11.78 -8.12 -4.80
CA THR A 209 -12.46 -7.44 -3.68
C THR A 209 -12.57 -5.95 -3.89
N CYS A 210 -11.43 -5.28 -4.13
CA CYS A 210 -11.42 -3.81 -4.20
C CYS A 210 -11.27 -3.27 -5.62
N GLY A 211 -10.80 -4.05 -6.59
CA GLY A 211 -10.64 -3.59 -7.98
C GLY A 211 -9.28 -2.96 -8.32
N LYS A 212 -8.33 -2.87 -7.38
CA LYS A 212 -6.99 -2.33 -7.65
C LYS A 212 -6.28 -3.20 -8.71
N LEU A 213 -5.72 -2.57 -9.74
CA LEU A 213 -4.90 -3.27 -10.73
C LEU A 213 -3.59 -3.75 -10.09
N ILE A 214 -3.25 -5.01 -10.37
CA ILE A 214 -2.14 -5.74 -9.80
C ILE A 214 -1.42 -6.46 -10.94
N GLU A 215 -0.10 -6.44 -10.89
CA GLU A 215 0.79 -7.25 -11.71
C GLU A 215 1.52 -8.25 -10.82
N HIS A 216 1.82 -9.43 -11.36
CA HIS A 216 2.59 -10.43 -10.65
C HIS A 216 4.08 -10.14 -10.82
N SER A 217 4.86 -10.20 -9.74
CA SER A 217 6.33 -10.03 -9.75
C SER A 217 7.08 -11.10 -10.56
N GLN A 218 6.37 -12.08 -11.12
CA GLN A 218 6.88 -13.30 -11.76
C GLN A 218 7.78 -14.18 -10.86
N VAL A 219 7.84 -13.89 -9.56
CA VAL A 219 8.57 -14.65 -8.55
C VAL A 219 7.57 -15.21 -7.55
N GLY A 220 7.76 -16.46 -7.13
CA GLY A 220 6.91 -17.14 -6.15
C GLY A 220 5.62 -17.73 -6.70
N CYS A 221 4.65 -17.92 -5.81
CA CYS A 221 3.42 -18.67 -6.06
C CYS A 221 2.29 -17.82 -6.67
N LYS A 222 1.22 -18.47 -7.13
CA LYS A 222 0.07 -17.81 -7.78
C LYS A 222 -0.81 -16.93 -6.88
N TYR A 223 -0.52 -16.82 -5.58
CA TYR A 223 -1.33 -16.02 -4.63
C TYR A 223 -0.67 -14.66 -4.40
N MET A 224 -1.48 -13.61 -4.50
CA MET A 224 -1.06 -12.24 -4.31
C MET A 224 -1.79 -11.64 -3.11
N ASN A 225 -1.09 -10.77 -2.37
CA ASN A 225 -1.71 -9.93 -1.36
C ASN A 225 -2.01 -8.55 -1.99
N CYS A 226 -3.28 -8.13 -1.99
CA CYS A 226 -3.64 -6.81 -2.50
C CYS A 226 -3.10 -5.72 -1.58
N THR A 227 -2.26 -4.82 -2.09
CA THR A 227 -1.71 -3.71 -1.30
C THR A 227 -2.71 -2.64 -0.90
N ARG A 228 -3.98 -2.71 -1.34
CA ARG A 228 -5.04 -1.78 -0.92
C ARG A 228 -5.99 -2.36 0.12
N CYS A 229 -6.49 -3.58 -0.08
CA CYS A 229 -7.45 -4.19 0.85
C CYS A 229 -6.87 -5.34 1.66
N HIS A 230 -5.57 -5.66 1.49
CA HIS A 230 -4.84 -6.73 2.17
C HIS A 230 -5.42 -8.15 2.05
N VAL A 231 -6.41 -8.32 1.16
CA VAL A 231 -7.01 -9.62 0.87
C VAL A 231 -6.07 -10.42 -0.02
N GLU A 232 -5.81 -11.66 0.40
CA GLU A 232 -5.09 -12.65 -0.40
C GLU A 232 -6.01 -13.33 -1.41
N PHE A 233 -5.64 -13.29 -2.68
CA PHE A 233 -6.40 -13.94 -3.76
C PHE A 233 -5.46 -14.62 -4.77
N CYS A 234 -5.98 -15.56 -5.55
CA CYS A 234 -5.23 -16.19 -6.61
C CYS A 234 -5.22 -15.32 -7.87
N PHE A 235 -4.03 -14.96 -8.34
CA PHE A 235 -3.84 -14.17 -9.56
C PHE A 235 -4.36 -14.89 -10.82
N ALA A 236 -4.32 -16.23 -10.81
CA ALA A 236 -4.73 -17.04 -11.95
C ALA A 236 -6.26 -17.17 -12.08
N CYS A 237 -6.95 -17.54 -11.00
CA CYS A 237 -8.40 -17.82 -11.04
C CYS A 237 -9.29 -16.71 -10.43
N LEU A 238 -8.68 -15.69 -9.81
CA LEU A 238 -9.35 -14.56 -9.14
C LEU A 238 -10.23 -14.93 -7.94
N GLU A 239 -10.13 -16.15 -7.43
CA GLU A 239 -10.77 -16.54 -6.17
C GLU A 239 -9.92 -16.13 -4.96
N LEU A 240 -10.58 -15.92 -3.83
CA LEU A 240 -9.89 -15.75 -2.55
C LEU A 240 -8.99 -16.96 -2.29
N LYS A 241 -7.82 -16.73 -1.68
CA LYS A 241 -6.84 -17.80 -1.41
C LYS A 241 -7.46 -18.98 -0.68
N ILE A 242 -8.32 -18.70 0.31
CA ILE A 242 -9.03 -19.72 1.10
C ILE A 242 -9.90 -20.61 0.21
N GLU A 243 -10.71 -20.03 -0.70
CA GLU A 243 -11.59 -20.79 -1.60
C GLU A 243 -10.81 -21.57 -2.66
N CYS A 244 -9.78 -20.96 -3.25
CA CYS A 244 -8.91 -21.63 -4.21
C CYS A 244 -8.15 -22.81 -3.57
N GLN A 245 -7.71 -22.68 -2.32
CA GLN A 245 -7.06 -23.78 -1.59
C GLN A 245 -8.04 -24.86 -1.13
N LYS A 246 -9.26 -24.48 -0.75
CA LYS A 246 -10.32 -25.43 -0.40
C LYS A 246 -10.68 -26.33 -1.58
N SER A 247 -10.77 -25.76 -2.79
CA SER A 247 -11.07 -26.51 -4.01
C SER A 247 -9.88 -27.36 -4.50
N ARG A 248 -8.64 -26.91 -4.24
CA ARG A 248 -7.43 -27.68 -4.55
C ARG A 248 -6.33 -27.46 -3.50
N PRO A 249 -6.30 -28.29 -2.45
CA PRO A 249 -5.31 -28.20 -1.39
C PRO A 249 -3.89 -28.33 -1.93
N ALA A 250 -2.95 -27.69 -1.26
CA ALA A 250 -1.53 -27.71 -1.55
C ALA A 250 -1.07 -27.27 -2.96
N SER A 251 -1.90 -26.51 -3.69
CA SER A 251 -1.65 -26.17 -5.10
C SER A 251 -0.95 -24.82 -5.34
N TRP A 252 -0.12 -24.32 -4.42
CA TRP A 252 0.53 -23.00 -4.52
C TRP A 252 1.26 -22.76 -5.85
N PHE A 253 1.97 -23.78 -6.35
CA PHE A 253 2.75 -23.72 -7.59
C PHE A 253 2.09 -24.50 -8.74
N ASP A 254 0.87 -25.01 -8.53
CA ASP A 254 0.11 -25.80 -9.51
C ASP A 254 -1.08 -25.02 -10.08
N VAL A 255 -1.69 -25.54 -11.16
CA VAL A 255 -2.91 -24.97 -11.75
C VAL A 255 -4.11 -25.04 -10.80
N CYS A 256 -5.02 -24.06 -10.87
CA CYS A 256 -6.24 -24.03 -10.05
C CYS A 256 -7.27 -25.07 -10.51
N ALA A 257 -8.15 -25.54 -9.62
CA ALA A 257 -9.26 -26.42 -9.99
C ALA A 257 -10.18 -25.78 -11.04
N LYS A 258 -10.46 -24.48 -10.88
CA LYS A 258 -11.27 -23.68 -11.81
C LYS A 258 -10.56 -23.31 -13.12
N GLY A 259 -9.26 -23.61 -13.22
CA GLY A 259 -8.41 -23.10 -14.30
C GLY A 259 -8.10 -21.61 -14.17
N ILE A 260 -7.72 -21.00 -15.29
CA ILE A 260 -7.31 -19.59 -15.37
C ILE A 260 -8.52 -18.76 -15.76
N ALA A 261 -8.81 -17.70 -15.01
CA ALA A 261 -9.91 -16.80 -15.31
C ALA A 261 -9.65 -16.04 -16.63
N PRO A 262 -10.69 -15.74 -17.43
CA PRO A 262 -10.53 -14.87 -18.60
C PRO A 262 -10.14 -13.45 -18.19
N ARG A 263 -9.77 -12.61 -19.16
CA ARG A 263 -9.54 -11.17 -18.92
C ARG A 263 -10.78 -10.54 -18.29
N GLN A 264 -10.57 -9.67 -17.30
CA GLN A 264 -11.66 -9.01 -16.60
C GLN A 264 -12.26 -7.91 -17.50
N THR A 265 -13.59 -7.87 -17.58
CA THR A 265 -14.35 -6.87 -18.34
C THR A 265 -15.06 -5.84 -17.45
N SER A 266 -14.90 -5.98 -16.13
CA SER A 266 -15.46 -5.10 -15.11
C SER A 266 -14.51 -5.00 -13.92
N ILE A 267 -14.55 -3.87 -13.21
CA ILE A 267 -13.79 -3.64 -11.97
C ILE A 267 -14.80 -3.56 -10.82
N PRO A 268 -14.64 -4.35 -9.74
CA PRO A 268 -15.54 -4.29 -8.59
C PRO A 268 -15.44 -2.92 -7.91
N THR A 269 -16.59 -2.40 -7.45
CA THR A 269 -16.61 -1.19 -6.64
C THR A 269 -16.22 -1.53 -5.21
N TRP A 270 -15.23 -0.82 -4.66
CA TRP A 270 -14.74 -1.09 -3.32
C TRP A 270 -15.67 -0.46 -2.27
N ASN A 271 -16.32 -1.32 -1.47
CA ASN A 271 -17.03 -0.90 -0.27
C ASN A 271 -16.04 -0.85 0.90
N ARG A 272 -15.65 0.36 1.33
CA ARG A 272 -14.66 0.58 2.40
C ARG A 272 -15.15 0.17 3.79
N HIS A 273 -16.45 -0.06 3.96
CA HIS A 273 -17.11 -0.36 5.24
C HIS A 273 -17.89 -1.68 5.23
N GLY A 274 -17.64 -2.54 4.22
CA GLY A 274 -18.30 -3.85 4.07
C GLY A 274 -17.42 -5.00 4.54
#